data_AF-A0A1F8T605-F1
#
_entry.id   AF-A0A1F8T605-F1
#
_cell.length_a   1.000
_cell.length_b   1.000
_cell.length_c   1.000
_cell.angle_alpha   90.00
_cell.angle_beta   90.00
_cell.angle_gamma   90.00
#
_symmetry.space_group_name_H-M   'P 1'
#
loop_
_entity.id
_entity.type
_entity.pdbx_description
1 polymer ?
#
loop_
_entity_poly.entity_id
_entity_poly.type
_entity_poly.pdbx_seq_one_letter_code
_entity_poly.pdbx_strand_id
1 'polypeptide(L)' 'MVDAIPEHFEQSPAFTDEEKAVVAASLELTRRAELSNEAFDRLARHLDERQLVELVVNIGVANLNNRFTDAFWADIEEKE' A
#
# COMPACT_ATOMS: atom_id res chain seq x y z
N MET A 1 6.82 11.97 -7.37
CA MET A 1 5.91 10.82 -7.19
C MET A 1 5.78 10.47 -5.71
N VAL A 2 6.87 10.10 -5.03
CA VAL A 2 6.88 9.74 -3.60
C VAL A 2 6.20 10.78 -2.71
N ASP A 3 6.50 12.07 -2.90
CA ASP A 3 5.93 13.16 -2.09
C ASP A 3 4.40 13.32 -2.25
N ALA A 4 3.81 12.76 -3.31
CA ALA A 4 2.38 12.87 -3.58
C ALA A 4 1.53 11.74 -2.97
N ILE A 5 2.18 10.71 -2.41
CA ILE A 5 1.49 9.56 -1.76
C ILE A 5 0.63 9.99 -0.56
N PRO A 6 1.09 10.85 0.38
CA PRO A 6 0.39 11.07 1.64
C PRO A 6 -0.96 11.82 1.51
N GLU A 7 -1.12 12.69 0.49
CA GLU A 7 -2.25 13.63 0.47
C GLU A 7 -3.06 13.62 -0.84
N HIS A 8 -2.49 13.25 -2.00
CA HIS A 8 -3.14 13.52 -3.30
C HIS A 8 -2.95 12.46 -4.40
N PHE A 9 -2.53 11.23 -4.08
CA PHE A 9 -2.20 10.24 -5.11
C PHE A 9 -3.35 9.96 -6.12
N GLU A 10 -4.61 9.93 -5.67
CA GLU A 10 -5.78 9.70 -6.55
C GLU A 10 -5.93 10.79 -7.64
N GLN A 11 -5.62 12.03 -7.30
CA GLN A 11 -5.78 13.20 -8.18
C GLN A 11 -4.49 13.54 -8.93
N SER A 12 -3.35 13.01 -8.47
CA SER A 12 -2.06 13.30 -9.03
C SER A 12 -1.89 12.65 -10.41
N PRO A 13 -1.44 13.41 -11.42
CA PRO A 13 -1.09 12.86 -12.73
C PRO A 13 0.23 12.08 -12.71
N ALA A 14 0.95 12.08 -11.59
CA ALA A 14 2.20 11.34 -11.44
C ALA A 14 2.00 9.84 -11.22
N PHE A 15 0.75 9.38 -11.08
CA PHE A 15 0.40 7.96 -10.92
C PHE A 15 -0.53 7.52 -12.04
N THR A 16 -0.28 6.32 -12.54
CA THR A 16 -1.20 5.57 -13.39
C THR A 16 -2.43 5.09 -12.61
N ASP A 17 -3.47 4.66 -13.31
CA ASP A 17 -4.68 4.12 -12.68
C ASP A 17 -4.39 2.84 -11.88
N GLU A 18 -3.45 2.02 -12.35
CA GLU A 18 -2.94 0.85 -11.65
C GLU A 18 -2.26 1.25 -10.33
N GLU A 19 -1.30 2.18 -10.36
CA GLU A 19 -0.60 2.62 -9.15
C GLU A 19 -1.56 3.26 -8.14
N LYS A 20 -2.58 4.00 -8.59
CA LYS A 20 -3.62 4.53 -7.70
C LYS A 20 -4.44 3.42 -7.05
N ALA A 21 -4.82 2.39 -7.81
CA ALA A 21 -5.52 1.23 -7.25
C ALA A 21 -4.67 0.52 -6.19
N VAL A 22 -3.38 0.32 -6.46
CA VAL A 22 -2.42 -0.30 -5.52
C VAL A 22 -2.26 0.52 -4.25
N VAL A 23 -2.06 1.84 -4.35
CA VAL A 23 -1.92 2.72 -3.18
C VAL A 23 -3.21 2.75 -2.35
N ALA A 24 -4.37 2.88 -3.00
CA ALA A 24 -5.66 2.88 -2.31
C ALA A 24 -5.91 1.58 -1.54
N ALA A 25 -5.67 0.43 -2.18
CA ALA A 25 -5.83 -0.88 -1.54
C ALA A 25 -4.85 -1.09 -0.39
N SER A 26 -3.60 -0.64 -0.56
CA SER A 26 -2.58 -0.68 0.51
C SER A 26 -3.02 0.12 1.73
N LEU A 27 -3.55 1.34 1.52
CA LEU A 27 -4.09 2.17 2.60
C LEU A 27 -5.30 1.53 3.29
N GLU A 28 -6.20 0.90 2.53
CA GLU A 28 -7.36 0.20 3.10
C GLU A 28 -6.93 -0.98 3.97
N LEU A 29 -6.09 -1.87 3.44
CA LEU A 29 -5.59 -3.05 4.15
C LEU A 29 -4.76 -2.68 5.38
N THR A 30 -3.95 -1.63 5.34
CA THR A 30 -3.20 -1.15 6.51
C THR A 30 -4.12 -0.59 7.60
N ARG A 31 -5.23 0.07 7.23
CA ARG A 31 -6.16 0.69 8.20
C ARG A 31 -7.20 -0.27 8.76
N ARG A 32 -7.65 -1.25 7.97
CA ARG A 32 -8.80 -2.11 8.29
C ARG A 32 -8.46 -3.59 8.40
N ALA A 33 -7.31 -4.02 7.88
CA ALA A 33 -6.93 -5.43 7.71
C ALA A 33 -7.90 -6.25 6.83
N GLU A 34 -8.81 -5.57 6.13
CA GLU A 34 -9.78 -6.16 5.21
C GLU A 34 -9.78 -5.34 3.92
N LEU A 35 -9.97 -6.02 2.79
CA LEU A 35 -10.09 -5.38 1.48
C LEU A 35 -11.55 -5.43 1.04
N SER A 36 -12.11 -4.29 0.65
CA SER A 36 -13.47 -4.24 0.12
C SER A 36 -13.56 -4.92 -1.26
N ASN A 37 -14.74 -5.45 -1.61
CA ASN A 37 -14.97 -6.01 -2.95
C ASN A 37 -14.71 -4.96 -4.05
N GLU A 38 -15.06 -3.69 -3.81
CA GLU A 38 -14.80 -2.60 -4.75
C GLU A 38 -13.30 -2.38 -4.98
N ALA A 39 -12.50 -2.38 -3.91
CA ALA A 39 -11.05 -2.26 -4.02
C ALA A 39 -10.43 -3.48 -4.71
N PHE A 40 -10.91 -4.68 -4.40
CA PHE A 40 -10.48 -5.92 -5.07
C PHE A 40 -10.78 -5.88 -6.57
N ASP A 41 -12.02 -5.55 -6.95
CA ASP A 41 -12.44 -5.44 -8.35
C ASP A 41 -11.66 -4.36 -9.11
N ARG A 42 -11.30 -3.26 -8.43
CA ARG A 42 -10.45 -2.22 -9.01
C ARG A 42 -9.03 -2.74 -9.28
N LEU A 43 -8.43 -3.49 -8.36
CA LEU A 43 -7.12 -4.10 -8.56
C LEU A 43 -7.13 -5.17 -9.67
N ALA A 44 -8.16 -6.00 -9.71
CA ALA A 44 -8.30 -7.11 -10.66
C ALA A 44 -8.44 -6.66 -12.13
N ARG A 45 -8.65 -5.36 -12.38
CA ARG A 45 -8.59 -4.78 -13.74
C ARG A 45 -7.17 -4.59 -14.26
N HIS A 46 -6.18 -4.58 -13.36
CA HIS A 46 -4.78 -4.29 -13.67
C HIS A 46 -3.85 -5.45 -13.32
N LEU A 47 -4.16 -6.20 -12.26
CA LEU A 47 -3.30 -7.24 -11.72
C LEU A 47 -3.89 -8.63 -11.97
N ASP A 48 -3.02 -9.57 -12.35
CA ASP A 48 -3.36 -11.00 -12.35
C ASP A 48 -3.44 -11.57 -10.92
N GLU A 49 -3.93 -12.81 -10.79
CA GLU A 49 -4.10 -13.48 -9.49
C GLU A 49 -2.79 -13.57 -8.69
N ARG A 50 -1.67 -13.85 -9.38
CA ARG A 50 -0.36 -13.95 -8.73
C ARG A 50 0.07 -12.59 -8.18
N GLN A 51 -0.08 -11.53 -8.97
CA GLN A 51 0.24 -10.16 -8.57
C GLN A 51 -0.64 -9.67 -7.42
N LEU A 52 -1.92 -10.05 -7.39
CA LEU A 52 -2.83 -9.76 -6.26
C LEU A 52 -2.33 -10.41 -4.97
N VAL A 53 -1.93 -11.69 -5.02
CA VAL A 53 -1.35 -12.39 -3.86
C VAL A 53 -0.05 -11.72 -3.41
N GLU A 54 0.86 -11.43 -4.34
CA GLU A 54 2.13 -10.76 -4.06
C GLU A 54 1.92 -9.39 -3.41
N LEU A 55 0.95 -8.62 -3.88
CA LEU A 55 0.58 -7.33 -3.30
C LEU A 55 0.12 -7.48 -1.84
N VAL A 56 -0.84 -8.37 -1.59
CA VAL A 56 -1.39 -8.58 -0.23
C VAL A 56 -0.31 -9.06 0.75
N VAL A 57 0.56 -9.97 0.30
CA VAL A 57 1.69 -10.46 1.10
C VAL A 57 2.65 -9.31 1.45
N ASN A 58 3.03 -8.48 0.47
CA ASN A 58 3.92 -7.35 0.70
C ASN A 58 3.34 -6.31 1.67
N ILE A 59 2.05 -6.01 1.54
CA ILE A 59 1.35 -5.14 2.50
C ILE A 59 1.38 -5.77 3.90
N GLY A 60 1.15 -7.08 4.01
CA GLY A 60 1.21 -7.82 5.26
C GLY A 60 2.60 -7.76 5.92
N VAL A 61 3.66 -7.96 5.15
CA VAL A 61 5.06 -7.86 5.64
C VAL A 61 5.37 -6.44 6.12
N ALA A 62 5.00 -5.41 5.36
CA ALA A 62 5.18 -4.02 5.79
C ALA A 62 4.42 -3.73 7.10
N ASN A 63 3.17 -4.16 7.19
CA ASN A 63 2.34 -4.03 8.39
C ASN A 63 2.93 -4.78 9.60
N LEU A 64 3.54 -5.95 9.40
CA LEU A 64 4.24 -6.68 10.44
C LEU A 64 5.49 -5.93 10.90
N ASN A 65 6.31 -5.45 9.97
CA ASN A 65 7.51 -4.68 10.28
C ASN A 65 7.17 -3.42 11.08
N ASN A 66 6.14 -2.66 10.69
CA ASN A 66 5.68 -1.50 11.44
C ASN A 66 5.35 -1.84 12.90
N ARG A 67 4.73 -3.00 13.15
CA ARG A 67 4.44 -3.45 14.53
C ARG A 67 5.71 -3.71 15.33
N PHE A 68 6.73 -4.30 14.71
CA PHE A 68 8.01 -4.53 15.38
C PHE A 68 8.74 -3.20 15.65
N THR A 69 8.89 -2.35 14.63
CA THR A 69 9.62 -1.09 14.77
C THR A 69 8.96 -0.17 15.79
N ASP A 70 7.62 -0.06 15.76
CA ASP A 70 6.88 0.79 16.68
C ASP A 70 6.89 0.25 18.11
N ALA A 71 6.76 -1.07 18.30
CA ALA A 71 6.76 -1.69 19.63
C ALA A 71 8.11 -1.58 20.34
N PHE A 72 9.20 -1.44 19.59
CA PHE A 72 10.57 -1.36 20.11
C PHE A 72 11.20 0.03 19.97
N TRP A 73 10.42 1.05 19.57
CA TRP A 73 10.90 2.43 19.37
C TRP A 73 12.17 2.48 18.52
N ALA A 74 12.17 1.75 17.41
CA ALA A 74 13.30 1.76 16.50
C ALA A 74 13.57 3.19 16.01
N ASP A 75 14.78 3.68 16.24
CA ASP A 75 15.23 4.99 15.77
C ASP A 75 15.45 4.95 14.25
N ILE A 76 15.13 6.06 13.58
CA ILE A 76 15.45 6.25 12.16
C ILE A 76 16.96 6.47 12.05
N GLU A 77 17.62 5.71 11.18
CA GLU A 77 19.05 5.88 10.94
C GLU A 77 19.38 7.26 10.34
N GLU A 78 20.49 7.85 10.76
CA GLU A 78 21.01 9.05 10.11
C GLU A 78 21.39 8.74 8.66
N LYS A 79 20.99 9.63 7.73
CA LYS A 79 21.41 9.51 6.33
C LYS A 79 22.89 9.88 6.24
N GLU A 80 23.72 8.94 5.78
CA GLU A 80 25.10 9.21 5.36
C GLU A 80 25.17 10.18 4.16
#